data_AF-A0A939WPF9-F1
#
_entry.id   AF-A0A939WPF9-F1
#
_cell.length_a   1.000
_cell.length_b   1.000
_cell.length_c   1.000
_cell.angle_alpha   90.00
_cell.angle_beta   90.00
_cell.angle_gamma   90.00
#
_symmetry.space_group_name_H-M   'P 1'
#
loop_
_entity.id
_entity.type
_entity.pdbx_description
1 polymer ?
#
loop_
_entity_poly.entity_id
_entity_poly.type
_entity_poly.pdbx_seq_one_letter_code
_entity_poly.pdbx_strand_id
1 'polypeptide(L)'
;KKQINFIAHNARFDMDVIRSCCNYYGMPLPNANYACTLQIARRTWNEFNCHALTFLAEQFGIVYDAHNALDDARTCGRLFAMAAEKNGLSQDEMFFQKDVCKNLLDRI
;
A
#
# COMPACT_ATOMS: atom_id res chain seq x y z
N LYS A 1 -14.25 17.85 -3.84
CA LYS A 1 -12.79 17.72 -3.62
C LYS A 1 -12.33 16.40 -4.23
N LYS A 2 -11.17 16.35 -4.91
CA LYS A 2 -10.65 15.12 -5.51
C LYS A 2 -10.30 14.10 -4.40
N GLN A 3 -10.81 12.88 -4.51
CA GLN A 3 -10.43 11.76 -3.66
C GLN A 3 -9.03 11.29 -4.07
N ILE A 4 -8.14 11.05 -3.10
CA ILE A 4 -6.80 10.51 -3.34
C ILE A 4 -6.77 9.04 -2.90
N ASN A 5 -6.12 8.18 -3.67
CA ASN A 5 -5.95 6.76 -3.35
C ASN A 5 -4.46 6.46 -3.16
N PHE A 6 -4.07 6.03 -1.97
CA PHE A 6 -2.70 5.65 -1.63
C PHE A 6 -2.50 4.15 -1.59
N ILE A 7 -1.32 3.71 -2.00
CA ILE A 7 -0.89 2.31 -1.89
C ILE A 7 0.46 2.34 -1.19
N ALA A 8 0.60 1.55 -0.14
CA ALA A 8 1.85 1.45 0.60
C ALA A 8 2.05 0.06 1.22
N HIS A 9 3.30 -0.31 1.48
CA HIS A 9 3.64 -1.55 2.16
C HIS A 9 3.71 -1.29 3.67
N ASN A 10 2.92 -2.03 4.45
CA ASN A 10 2.67 -1.69 5.85
C ASN A 10 2.05 -0.28 6.03
N ALA A 11 1.10 0.08 5.15
CA ALA A 11 0.51 1.42 5.00
C ALA A 11 0.04 2.11 6.29
N ARG A 12 -0.24 1.37 7.38
CA ARG A 12 -0.56 1.98 8.68
C ARG A 12 0.54 2.95 9.13
N PHE A 13 1.81 2.57 8.95
CA PHE A 13 2.95 3.40 9.32
C PHE A 13 2.93 4.73 8.57
N ASP A 14 2.83 4.71 7.24
CA ASP A 14 2.78 5.91 6.41
C ASP A 14 1.61 6.82 6.75
N MET A 15 0.42 6.23 6.96
CA MET A 15 -0.77 6.99 7.33
C MET A 15 -0.64 7.64 8.72
N ASP A 16 0.03 6.97 9.68
CA ASP A 16 0.28 7.52 11.01
C ASP A 16 1.31 8.67 10.96
N VAL A 17 2.32 8.61 10.07
CA VAL A 17 3.25 9.71 9.79
C VAL A 17 2.52 10.89 9.17
N ILE A 18 1.72 10.67 8.12
CA ILE A 18 0.91 11.72 7.48
C ILE A 18 0.00 12.40 8.50
N ARG A 19 -0.69 11.61 9.35
CA ARG A 19 -1.56 12.16 10.39
C ARG A 19 -0.79 13.03 11.38
N SER A 20 0.35 12.54 11.85
CA SER A 20 1.21 13.25 12.79
C SER A 20 1.72 14.57 12.21
N CYS A 21 2.17 14.57 10.96
CA CYS A 21 2.59 15.78 10.25
C CYS A 21 1.43 16.78 10.09
N CYS A 22 0.26 16.33 9.61
CA CYS A 22 -0.90 17.21 9.49
C CYS A 22 -1.29 17.84 10.84
N ASN A 23 -1.32 17.04 11.91
CA ASN A 23 -1.61 17.54 13.25
C ASN A 23 -0.56 18.55 13.73
N TYR A 24 0.72 18.25 13.56
CA TYR A 24 1.82 19.11 13.98
C TYR A 24 1.78 20.48 13.28
N TYR A 25 1.48 20.51 11.98
CA TYR A 25 1.41 21.74 11.19
C TYR A 25 0.02 22.39 11.18
N GLY A 26 -0.96 21.87 11.92
CA GLY A 26 -2.34 22.39 11.92
C GLY A 26 -3.04 22.28 10.55
N MET A 27 -2.63 21.32 9.72
CA MET A 27 -3.19 21.08 8.40
C MET A 27 -4.34 20.05 8.46
N PRO A 28 -5.39 20.21 7.65
CA PRO A 28 -6.44 19.20 7.57
C PRO A 28 -5.90 17.90 6.96
N LEU A 29 -6.40 16.75 7.45
CA LEU A 29 -6.14 15.47 6.80
C LEU A 29 -6.71 15.46 5.37
N PRO A 30 -5.99 14.89 4.40
CA PRO A 30 -6.52 14.73 3.06
C PRO A 30 -7.68 13.72 3.09
N ASN A 31 -8.71 13.97 2.27
CA ASN A 31 -9.70 12.94 1.98
C ASN A 31 -9.05 11.87 1.09
N ALA A 32 -8.47 10.86 1.74
CA ALA A 32 -7.69 9.82 1.10
C ALA A 32 -8.16 8.43 1.52
N ASN A 33 -8.28 7.55 0.53
CA ASN A 33 -8.36 6.12 0.76
C ASN A 33 -6.96 5.51 0.66
N TYR A 34 -6.73 4.38 1.30
CA TYR A 34 -5.47 3.68 1.21
C TYR A 34 -5.63 2.16 1.23
N ALA A 35 -4.72 1.48 0.55
CA ALA A 35 -4.59 0.03 0.53
C ALA A 35 -3.19 -0.38 1.01
N CYS A 36 -3.10 -1.55 1.67
CA CYS A 36 -1.85 -2.05 2.23
C CYS A 36 -1.35 -3.28 1.46
N THR A 37 -0.27 -3.12 0.71
CA THR A 37 0.28 -4.20 -0.12
C THR A 37 0.81 -5.37 0.71
N LEU A 38 1.20 -5.15 1.97
CA LEU A 38 1.58 -6.24 2.89
C LEU A 38 0.40 -7.17 3.20
N GLN A 39 -0.79 -6.60 3.45
CA GLN A 39 -1.99 -7.41 3.74
C GLN A 39 -2.48 -8.10 2.47
N ILE A 40 -2.46 -7.40 1.34
CA ILE A 40 -2.76 -7.96 0.03
C ILE A 40 -1.82 -9.13 -0.28
N ALA A 41 -0.51 -8.95 -0.07
CA ALA A 41 0.49 -9.97 -0.34
C ALA A 41 0.28 -11.23 0.50
N ARG A 42 -0.05 -11.09 1.79
CA ARG A 42 -0.36 -12.21 2.67
C ARG A 42 -1.55 -13.05 2.20
N ARG A 43 -2.53 -12.42 1.55
CA ARG A 43 -3.70 -13.12 0.98
C ARG A 43 -3.40 -13.74 -0.38
N THR A 44 -2.69 -12.99 -1.23
CA THR A 44 -2.45 -13.32 -2.65
C THR A 44 -1.33 -14.35 -2.84
N TRP A 45 -0.30 -14.27 -2.01
CA TRP A 45 0.86 -15.18 -2.01
C TRP A 45 0.99 -15.87 -0.65
N ASN A 46 -0.07 -16.55 -0.22
CA ASN A 46 -0.14 -17.21 1.08
C ASN A 46 0.82 -18.41 1.23
N GLU A 47 1.40 -18.86 0.12
CA GLU A 47 2.45 -19.87 0.06
C GLU A 47 3.80 -19.40 0.65
N PHE A 48 4.01 -18.08 0.78
CA PHE A 48 5.23 -17.53 1.34
C PHE A 48 5.14 -17.36 2.86
N ASN A 49 6.22 -17.71 3.56
CA ASN A 49 6.35 -17.49 5.01
C ASN A 49 6.75 -16.04 5.37
N CYS A 50 7.15 -15.24 4.37
CA CYS A 50 7.57 -13.86 4.52
C CYS A 50 6.92 -12.99 3.44
N HIS A 51 6.57 -11.77 3.80
CA HIS A 51 6.01 -10.78 2.88
C HIS A 51 6.67 -9.41 3.04
N ALA A 52 7.91 -9.37 3.53
CA ALA A 52 8.68 -8.13 3.56
C ALA A 52 8.90 -7.63 2.12
N LEU A 53 8.97 -6.31 1.94
CA LEU A 53 9.12 -5.70 0.61
C LEU A 53 10.38 -6.19 -0.11
N THR A 54 11.50 -6.31 0.61
CA THR A 54 12.77 -6.89 0.14
C THR A 54 12.59 -8.33 -0.36
N PHE A 55 11.96 -9.17 0.46
CA PHE A 55 11.73 -10.58 0.14
C PHE A 55 10.85 -10.72 -1.12
N LEU A 56 9.74 -9.98 -1.19
CA LEU A 56 8.84 -10.05 -2.34
C LEU A 56 9.51 -9.52 -3.62
N ALA A 57 10.31 -8.45 -3.52
CA ALA A 57 11.06 -7.94 -4.65
C ALA A 57 12.02 -9.01 -5.21
N GLU A 58 12.74 -9.70 -4.33
CA GLU A 58 13.61 -10.83 -4.71
C GLU A 58 12.82 -11.97 -5.38
N GLN A 59 11.72 -12.41 -4.77
CA GLN A 59 10.90 -13.51 -5.31
C GLN A 59 10.35 -13.22 -6.70
N PHE A 60 10.04 -11.96 -7.01
CA PHE A 60 9.49 -11.56 -8.31
C PHE A 60 10.55 -10.96 -9.26
N GLY A 61 11.83 -11.03 -8.92
CA GLY A 61 12.92 -10.51 -9.76
C GLY A 61 12.85 -9.00 -10.00
N ILE A 62 12.32 -8.24 -9.04
CA ILE A 62 12.28 -6.78 -9.09
C ILE A 62 13.61 -6.23 -8.59
N VAL A 63 14.31 -5.47 -9.44
CA VAL A 63 15.47 -4.66 -9.01
C VAL A 63 14.97 -3.64 -7.98
N TYR A 64 15.52 -3.73 -6.76
CA TYR A 64 15.05 -2.97 -5.61
C TYR A 64 16.21 -2.52 -4.72
N ASP A 65 16.31 -1.21 -4.52
CA ASP A 65 17.24 -0.54 -3.62
C ASP A 65 16.53 -0.22 -2.29
N ALA A 66 16.78 -1.05 -1.28
CA ALA A 66 16.12 -0.91 0.02
C ALA A 66 16.48 0.43 0.70
N HIS A 67 15.51 1.02 1.41
CA HIS A 67 15.63 2.32 2.09
C HIS A 67 15.64 3.54 1.16
N ASN A 68 15.49 3.33 -0.15
CA ASN A 68 15.20 4.40 -1.09
C ASN A 68 13.69 4.61 -1.19
N ALA A 69 13.18 5.68 -0.60
CA ALA A 69 11.73 5.94 -0.53
C ALA A 69 11.02 5.96 -1.90
N LEU A 70 11.72 6.38 -2.97
CA LEU A 70 11.16 6.36 -4.32
C LEU A 70 11.03 4.91 -4.83
N ASP A 71 12.04 4.09 -4.57
CA ASP A 71 12.05 2.71 -5.03
C ASP A 71 11.12 1.82 -4.21
N ASP A 72 10.96 2.12 -2.91
CA ASP A 72 9.92 1.55 -2.04
C ASP A 72 8.54 1.77 -2.68
N ALA A 73 8.22 3.01 -3.03
CA ALA A 73 6.93 3.37 -3.63
C ALA A 73 6.70 2.70 -4.99
N ARG A 74 7.72 2.64 -5.85
CA ARG A 74 7.65 1.94 -7.15
C ARG A 74 7.42 0.45 -6.98
N THR A 75 8.16 -0.18 -6.07
CA THR A 75 8.05 -1.61 -5.79
C THR A 75 6.68 -1.95 -5.19
N CYS A 76 6.16 -1.13 -4.29
CA CYS A 76 4.78 -1.22 -3.80
C CYS A 76 3.75 -1.23 -4.94
N GLY A 77 3.86 -0.26 -5.86
CA GLY A 77 2.94 -0.17 -7.01
C GLY A 77 3.01 -1.39 -7.92
N ARG A 78 4.22 -1.89 -8.20
CA ARG A 78 4.42 -3.13 -8.99
C ARG A 78 3.79 -4.33 -8.31
N LEU A 79 4.04 -4.52 -7.00
CA LEU A 79 3.43 -5.61 -6.23
C LEU A 79 1.90 -5.53 -6.23
N PHE A 80 1.33 -4.33 -6.11
CA PHE A 80 -0.11 -4.16 -6.17
C PHE A 80 -0.68 -4.57 -7.53
N ALA A 81 -0.05 -4.16 -8.63
CA ALA A 81 -0.47 -4.53 -9.98
C ALA A 81 -0.39 -6.06 -10.20
N MET A 82 0.72 -6.69 -9.81
CA MET A 82 0.88 -8.15 -9.89
C MET A 82 -0.14 -8.90 -9.03
N ALA A 83 -0.49 -8.35 -7.86
CA ALA A 83 -1.51 -8.94 -7.01
C ALA A 83 -2.90 -8.86 -7.66
N ALA A 84 -3.26 -7.72 -8.26
CA ALA A 84 -4.51 -7.58 -9.00
C ALA A 84 -4.59 -8.60 -10.16
N GLU A 85 -3.52 -8.71 -10.96
CA GLU A 85 -3.41 -9.68 -12.05
C GLU A 85 -3.55 -11.13 -11.56
N LYS A 86 -2.83 -11.52 -10.50
CA LYS A 86 -2.92 -12.88 -9.93
C LYS A 86 -4.33 -13.22 -9.44
N ASN A 87 -5.10 -12.24 -8.99
CA ASN A 87 -6.49 -12.43 -8.56
C ASN A 87 -7.50 -12.31 -9.72
N GLY A 88 -7.06 -12.03 -10.96
CA GLY A 88 -7.94 -11.86 -12.11
C GLY A 88 -8.79 -10.57 -12.04
N LEU A 89 -8.27 -9.53 -11.39
CA LEU A 89 -8.97 -8.27 -11.13
C LEU A 89 -8.26 -7.10 -11.80
N SER A 90 -9.02 -6.07 -12.15
CA SER A 90 -8.44 -4.75 -12.40
C SER A 90 -7.88 -4.15 -11.12
N GLN A 91 -6.99 -3.15 -11.27
CA GLN A 91 -6.41 -2.44 -10.13
C GLN A 91 -7.47 -1.71 -9.30
N ASP A 92 -8.52 -1.18 -9.94
CA ASP A 92 -9.62 -0.52 -9.24
C ASP A 92 -10.46 -1.53 -8.46
N GLU A 93 -10.83 -2.66 -9.08
CA GLU A 93 -11.56 -3.73 -8.39
C GLU A 93 -10.77 -4.25 -7.20
N MET A 94 -9.45 -4.45 -7.35
CA MET A 94 -8.56 -4.84 -6.26
C MET A 94 -8.53 -3.79 -5.14
N PHE A 95 -8.41 -2.51 -5.49
CA PHE A 95 -8.30 -1.42 -4.53
C PHE A 95 -9.56 -1.27 -3.70
N PHE A 96 -10.74 -1.31 -4.33
CA PHE A 96 -12.03 -1.01 -3.70
C PHE A 96 -12.71 -2.21 -3.00
N GLN A 97 -12.01 -3.35 -2.85
CA GLN A 97 -12.51 -4.43 -2.00
C GLN A 97 -12.68 -3.97 -0.56
N LYS A 98 -13.77 -4.44 0.09
CA LYS A 98 -14.18 -4.01 1.44
C LYS A 98 -13.11 -4.26 2.51
N ASP A 99 -12.33 -5.31 2.36
CA ASP A 99 -11.26 -5.74 3.28
C ASP A 99 -9.87 -5.24 2.88
N VAL A 100 -9.79 -4.39 1.84
CA VAL A 100 -8.57 -3.78 1.30
C VAL A 100 -8.59 -2.26 1.47
N CYS A 101 -9.63 -1.59 0.95
CA CYS A 101 -9.78 -0.14 0.98
C CYS A 101 -10.09 0.35 2.39
N LYS A 102 -9.31 1.29 2.89
CA LYS A 102 -9.55 1.99 4.16
C LYS A 102 -9.56 3.48 3.93
N ASN A 103 -10.33 4.25 4.70
CA ASN A 103 -10.28 5.71 4.63
C ASN A 103 -9.38 6.27 5.74
N LEU A 104 -8.56 7.28 5.40
CA LEU A 104 -7.65 7.93 6.36
C LEU A 104 -8.41 8.68 7.46
N LEU A 105 -9.63 9.13 7.18
CA LEU A 105 -10.50 9.87 8.09
C LEU A 105 -11.28 8.95 9.06
N ASP A 106 -11.36 7.63 8.80
CA ASP A 106 -12.11 6.69 9.66
C ASP A 106 -11.45 6.45 11.04
N ARG A 107 -10.26 7.02 11.28
CA ARG A 107 -9.49 6.87 12.53
C ARG A 107 -9.30 8.20 13.29
N ILE A 108 -10.21 9.14 13.10
CA ILE A 108 -10.28 10.38 13.89
C ILE A 108 -11.08 10.11 15.17
#